data_AF-A0A177WNJ5-F1
#
_entry.id   AF-A0A177WNJ5-F1
#
_cell.length_a   1.000
_cell.length_b   1.000
_cell.length_c   1.000
_cell.angle_alpha   90.00
_cell.angle_beta   90.00
_cell.angle_gamma   90.00
#
_symmetry.space_group_name_H-M   'P 1'
#
loop_
_entity.id
_entity.type
_entity.pdbx_description
1 polymer ?
#
loop_
_entity_poly.entity_id
_entity_poly.type
_entity_poly.pdbx_seq_one_letter_code
_entity_poly.pdbx_strand_id
1 'polypeptide(L)'
;MTVIQPTFHPRGRVQSIKQLEKLIFLKAMVDIKQLNERDHTGYGAEPPHPHWPNGAALAINFVVNYEEGGEHTVMNGDATSEVFLNETPGSAPKQGVRDMNMETQYEYGSRCGVWRILRMFNKHHFKFTCYAVGRAVELNPVVIRTMEQSGHEIASHNYRWIDYHGVDEATEREHIRSAILAIRNASVTGRAPVGWYTGRIGINSRRLVLEEYQKLNLPLLYDSDAYNDDLPYWVKGLDEQGHLVIPYTLDQNDMKYCVPPGFTSPDGYFTYLKNAFDVLYQEGKDPHDPRPKFMSVGLHCRLVGKPGRAAALAQFLEYVASHKDVWSALDLLSDLNNNPSNTDQPFVMGQKCRKHTPHKVTQYKTGKASLFAQGKRRYDAKQSGYGGQTKPVFHKKAKTTKKVVLRLECSVCKHKQQVSLKRCKHFELGGDKKTKGAALSF
;
A
#
# COMPACT_ATOMS: atom_id res chain seq x y z
N MET A 1 22.81 -35.63 -19.15
CA MET A 1 22.80 -37.11 -19.15
C MET A 1 21.59 -37.58 -18.36
N THR A 2 20.83 -38.45 -19.01
CA THR A 2 19.55 -39.09 -18.64
C THR A 2 19.56 -39.74 -17.25
N VAL A 3 18.44 -39.66 -16.50
CA VAL A 3 17.57 -40.83 -16.18
C VAL A 3 16.15 -40.32 -15.90
N ILE A 4 15.24 -40.62 -16.83
CA ILE A 4 13.79 -40.66 -16.63
C ILE A 4 13.46 -42.13 -16.34
N GLN A 5 12.56 -42.42 -15.39
CA GLN A 5 11.70 -43.60 -15.49
C GLN A 5 10.26 -43.30 -15.04
N PRO A 6 9.26 -44.01 -15.62
CA PRO A 6 7.89 -43.55 -15.77
C PRO A 6 6.88 -44.39 -14.97
N THR A 7 5.66 -43.87 -14.80
CA THR A 7 4.47 -44.71 -14.55
C THR A 7 3.30 -44.28 -15.44
N PHE A 8 2.92 -45.18 -16.35
CA PHE A 8 1.69 -45.18 -17.14
C PHE A 8 0.52 -45.67 -16.25
N HIS A 9 -0.76 -45.27 -16.41
CA HIS A 9 -1.72 -45.56 -17.50
C HIS A 9 -3.10 -44.94 -17.12
N PRO A 10 -4.20 -44.99 -17.92
CA PRO A 10 -4.40 -44.85 -19.36
C PRO A 10 -5.55 -43.85 -19.73
N ARG A 11 -5.62 -43.48 -21.01
CA ARG A 11 -6.69 -42.71 -21.72
C ARG A 11 -6.64 -41.17 -21.61
N GLY A 12 -6.37 -40.54 -22.76
CA GLY A 12 -6.83 -39.17 -23.07
C GLY A 12 -5.75 -38.22 -23.58
N ARG A 13 -5.60 -38.15 -24.91
CA ARG A 13 -5.00 -37.08 -25.75
C ARG A 13 -3.94 -36.16 -25.10
N VAL A 14 -2.72 -36.24 -25.62
CA VAL A 14 -1.67 -35.21 -25.48
C VAL A 14 -2.20 -33.88 -26.03
N GLN A 15 -2.56 -32.94 -25.14
CA GLN A 15 -2.69 -31.54 -25.52
C GLN A 15 -1.30 -30.97 -25.71
N SER A 16 -1.05 -30.38 -26.88
CA SER A 16 0.24 -29.78 -27.24
C SER A 16 0.71 -28.78 -26.18
N ILE A 17 2.02 -28.68 -25.97
CA ILE A 17 2.66 -27.72 -25.03
C ILE A 17 2.18 -26.27 -25.26
N LYS A 18 1.81 -25.90 -26.49
CA LYS A 18 1.22 -24.60 -26.83
C LYS A 18 -0.18 -24.34 -26.22
N GLN A 19 -0.96 -25.38 -25.93
CA GLN A 19 -2.25 -25.25 -25.22
C GLN A 19 -2.07 -25.15 -23.71
N LEU A 20 -1.03 -25.78 -23.16
CA LEU A 20 -0.67 -25.65 -21.74
C LEU A 20 -0.08 -24.27 -21.42
N GLU A 21 0.73 -23.70 -22.31
CA GLU A 21 1.15 -22.29 -22.21
C GLU A 21 -0.06 -21.34 -22.24
N LYS A 22 -1.04 -21.61 -23.10
CA LYS A 22 -2.31 -20.85 -23.14
C LYS A 22 -3.17 -21.03 -21.89
N LEU A 23 -3.19 -22.23 -21.28
CA LEU A 23 -3.97 -22.51 -20.06
C LEU A 23 -3.30 -21.97 -18.78
N ILE A 24 -1.97 -21.94 -18.76
CA ILE A 24 -1.18 -21.32 -17.69
C ILE A 24 -1.27 -19.79 -17.80
N PHE A 25 -1.28 -19.24 -19.01
CA PHE A 25 -1.62 -17.83 -19.24
C PHE A 25 -3.06 -17.51 -18.82
N LEU A 26 -4.04 -18.36 -19.13
CA LEU A 26 -5.44 -18.13 -18.72
C LEU A 26 -5.69 -18.25 -17.22
N LYS A 27 -4.87 -18.98 -16.46
CA LYS A 27 -4.98 -19.07 -14.99
C LYS A 27 -4.26 -17.95 -14.25
N ALA A 28 -3.37 -17.22 -14.91
CA ALA A 28 -2.65 -16.06 -14.37
C ALA A 28 -3.25 -14.72 -14.82
N MET A 29 -4.30 -14.74 -15.64
CA MET A 29 -5.14 -13.55 -15.82
C MET A 29 -6.00 -13.43 -14.57
N VAL A 30 -5.57 -12.59 -13.63
CA VAL A 30 -6.51 -11.97 -12.70
C VAL A 30 -7.65 -11.44 -13.55
N ASP A 31 -8.85 -11.95 -13.33
CA ASP A 31 -10.02 -11.50 -14.08
C ASP A 31 -10.14 -9.99 -13.85
N ILE A 32 -9.94 -9.20 -14.90
CA ILE A 32 -9.98 -7.73 -14.84
C ILE A 32 -11.29 -7.27 -14.21
N LYS A 33 -12.38 -8.03 -14.40
CA LYS A 33 -13.65 -7.77 -13.74
C LYS A 33 -13.52 -7.79 -12.22
N GLN A 34 -12.76 -8.73 -11.66
CA GLN A 34 -12.55 -8.83 -10.22
C GLN A 34 -11.61 -7.77 -9.65
N LEU A 35 -10.69 -7.22 -10.44
CA LEU A 35 -9.85 -6.07 -10.03
C LEU A 35 -10.63 -4.75 -10.00
N ASN A 36 -11.65 -4.64 -10.86
CA ASN A 36 -12.43 -3.43 -11.06
C ASN A 36 -13.84 -3.51 -10.45
N GLU A 37 -14.16 -4.60 -9.75
CA GLU A 37 -15.40 -4.74 -8.99
C GLU A 37 -15.41 -3.70 -7.86
N ARG A 38 -16.49 -2.92 -7.79
CA ARG A 38 -16.64 -1.89 -6.77
C ARG A 38 -16.99 -2.55 -5.44
N ASP A 39 -16.13 -2.33 -4.44
CA ASP A 39 -16.44 -2.64 -3.06
C ASP A 39 -17.14 -1.43 -2.41
N HIS A 40 -18.43 -1.58 -2.14
CA HIS A 40 -19.24 -0.57 -1.46
C HIS A 40 -19.24 -0.71 0.06
N THR A 41 -18.68 -1.80 0.58
CA THR A 41 -18.66 -2.11 2.01
C THR A 41 -17.35 -1.65 2.63
N GLY A 42 -16.22 -1.93 1.98
CA GLY A 42 -14.89 -1.69 2.54
C GLY A 42 -14.78 -2.33 3.93
N TYR A 43 -14.31 -1.55 4.90
CA TYR A 43 -14.29 -1.99 6.30
C TYR A 43 -15.64 -1.94 7.03
N GLY A 44 -16.64 -1.23 6.48
CA GLY A 44 -17.92 -1.01 7.14
C GLY A 44 -17.78 -0.20 8.44
N ALA A 45 -18.68 -0.46 9.40
CA ALA A 45 -18.74 0.30 10.66
C ALA A 45 -17.55 0.05 11.61
N GLU A 46 -16.77 -1.00 11.38
CA GLU A 46 -15.72 -1.49 12.30
C GLU A 46 -14.37 -1.57 11.58
N PRO A 47 -13.73 -0.42 11.28
CA PRO A 47 -12.43 -0.38 10.65
C PRO A 47 -11.32 -0.97 11.54
N PRO A 48 -10.29 -1.60 10.95
CA PRO A 48 -9.18 -2.12 11.72
C PRO A 48 -8.43 -0.98 12.39
N HIS A 49 -8.03 -1.18 13.64
CA HIS A 49 -7.15 -0.24 14.31
C HIS A 49 -5.74 -0.31 13.69
N PRO A 50 -5.20 0.78 13.12
CA PRO A 50 -3.96 0.72 12.35
C PRO A 50 -2.70 0.62 13.21
N HIS A 51 -2.82 0.89 14.52
CA HIS A 51 -1.73 0.83 15.49
C HIS A 51 -0.50 1.65 15.04
N TRP A 52 -0.75 2.90 14.63
CA TRP A 52 0.30 3.79 14.16
C TRP A 52 1.47 3.87 15.16
N PRO A 53 2.71 4.01 14.67
CA PRO A 53 3.89 4.10 15.51
C PRO A 53 3.73 5.16 16.62
N ASN A 54 4.30 4.83 17.78
CA ASN A 54 4.21 5.64 19.00
C ASN A 54 2.78 5.88 19.51
N GLY A 55 1.78 5.15 19.01
CA GLY A 55 0.38 5.31 19.39
C GLY A 55 -0.24 6.58 18.81
N ALA A 56 0.23 7.04 17.64
CA ALA A 56 -0.30 8.23 17.01
C ALA A 56 -1.81 8.12 16.75
N ALA A 57 -2.53 9.20 17.05
CA ALA A 57 -3.96 9.34 16.80
C ALA A 57 -4.27 9.60 15.33
N LEU A 58 -3.30 10.13 14.58
CA LEU A 58 -3.43 10.44 13.16
C LEU A 58 -2.11 10.23 12.44
N ALA A 59 -2.15 9.53 11.31
CA ALA A 59 -1.06 9.48 10.35
C ALA A 59 -1.32 10.47 9.22
N ILE A 60 -0.37 11.33 8.89
CA ILE A 60 -0.50 12.32 7.80
C ILE A 60 0.53 12.04 6.72
N ASN A 61 0.07 11.97 5.47
CA ASN A 61 0.89 11.93 4.28
C ASN A 61 0.74 13.24 3.50
N PHE A 62 1.79 14.05 3.50
CA PHE A 62 1.88 15.17 2.58
C PHE A 62 2.35 14.68 1.21
N VAL A 63 1.66 15.08 0.15
CA VAL A 63 1.98 14.67 -1.21
C VAL A 63 2.25 15.92 -2.04
N VAL A 64 3.43 15.97 -2.67
CA VAL A 64 3.80 17.04 -3.59
C VAL A 64 3.84 16.47 -5.00
N ASN A 65 2.92 16.92 -5.85
CA ASN A 65 2.91 16.58 -7.27
C ASN A 65 3.95 17.42 -8.01
N TYR A 66 4.80 16.74 -8.79
CA TYR A 66 5.78 17.35 -9.67
C TYR A 66 5.48 16.93 -11.11
N GLU A 67 4.75 17.80 -11.80
CA GLU A 67 4.13 17.53 -13.10
C GLU A 67 4.64 18.47 -14.19
N GLU A 68 5.25 19.58 -13.77
CA GLU A 68 5.68 20.69 -14.62
C GLU A 68 6.76 20.27 -15.63
N GLY A 69 6.36 20.22 -16.91
CA GLY A 69 7.09 19.71 -18.07
C GLY A 69 6.50 18.43 -18.66
N GLY A 70 5.64 17.72 -17.92
CA GLY A 70 5.00 16.48 -18.34
C GLY A 70 3.55 16.62 -18.81
N GLU A 71 2.96 17.80 -18.68
CA GLU A 71 1.60 18.16 -19.12
C GLU A 71 1.41 18.15 -20.64
N HIS A 72 0.17 18.41 -21.08
CA HIS A 72 -0.16 18.53 -22.50
C HIS A 72 0.53 19.74 -23.16
N THR A 73 1.36 19.47 -24.17
CA THR A 73 1.90 20.46 -25.09
C THR A 73 2.36 19.81 -26.38
N VAL A 74 2.28 20.55 -27.49
CA VAL A 74 2.83 20.09 -28.78
C VAL A 74 4.33 19.76 -28.70
N MET A 75 5.06 20.35 -27.74
CA MET A 75 6.47 20.05 -27.50
C MET A 75 6.70 18.63 -26.93
N ASN A 76 5.69 18.04 -26.31
CA ASN A 76 5.69 16.66 -25.83
C ASN A 76 5.01 15.71 -26.85
N GLY A 77 4.69 16.20 -28.06
CA GLY A 77 4.06 15.42 -29.12
C GLY A 77 2.54 15.33 -29.02
N ASP A 78 1.89 16.12 -28.15
CA ASP A 78 0.45 16.10 -28.00
C ASP A 78 -0.26 16.93 -29.08
N ALA A 79 -1.51 16.58 -29.37
CA ALA A 79 -2.33 17.33 -30.33
C ALA A 79 -2.76 18.73 -29.81
N THR A 80 -2.74 18.93 -28.49
CA THR A 80 -3.31 20.11 -27.83
C THR A 80 -2.45 20.66 -26.71
N SER A 81 -2.65 21.94 -26.39
CA SER A 81 -2.17 22.54 -25.14
C SER A 81 -2.94 22.05 -23.91
N GLU A 82 -2.30 22.15 -22.74
CA GLU A 82 -2.91 21.92 -21.44
C GLU A 82 -4.02 22.94 -21.10
N VAL A 83 -5.00 22.49 -20.32
CA VAL A 83 -6.15 23.28 -19.85
C VAL A 83 -6.46 23.07 -18.36
N PHE A 84 -5.85 22.08 -17.73
CA PHE A 84 -6.13 21.71 -16.35
C PHE A 84 -5.20 22.41 -15.36
N LEU A 85 -5.65 22.52 -14.10
CA LEU A 85 -4.91 23.06 -12.95
C LEU A 85 -4.02 24.28 -13.22
N ASN A 86 -4.65 25.35 -13.71
CA ASN A 86 -4.04 26.65 -14.00
C ASN A 86 -4.93 27.79 -13.50
N GLU A 87 -4.44 29.02 -13.53
CA GLU A 87 -5.12 30.21 -13.02
C GLU A 87 -6.31 30.68 -13.87
N THR A 88 -6.47 30.15 -15.07
CA THR A 88 -7.52 30.52 -16.02
C THR A 88 -8.39 29.30 -16.36
N PRO A 89 -9.09 28.71 -15.37
CA PRO A 89 -9.89 27.52 -15.58
C PRO A 89 -11.04 27.78 -16.56
N GLY A 90 -11.43 26.74 -17.30
CA GLY A 90 -12.50 26.80 -18.30
C GLY A 90 -12.04 27.19 -19.71
N SER A 91 -10.72 27.36 -19.92
CA SER A 91 -10.15 27.55 -21.25
C SER A 91 -10.26 26.28 -22.10
N ALA A 92 -10.52 26.44 -23.41
CA ALA A 92 -10.50 25.34 -24.35
C ALA A 92 -9.05 25.01 -24.80
N PRO A 93 -8.74 23.73 -25.09
CA PRO A 93 -7.41 23.35 -25.53
C PRO A 93 -7.09 23.94 -26.90
N LYS A 94 -5.88 24.48 -27.07
CA LYS A 94 -5.42 25.01 -28.36
C LYS A 94 -4.89 23.87 -29.23
N GLN A 95 -5.48 23.69 -30.40
CA GLN A 95 -5.14 22.60 -31.33
C GLN A 95 -3.88 22.92 -32.12
N GLY A 96 -2.91 21.99 -32.14
CA GLY A 96 -1.72 22.03 -32.98
C GLY A 96 -0.74 23.19 -32.70
N VAL A 97 -0.95 23.96 -31.63
CA VAL A 97 -0.12 25.12 -31.27
C VAL A 97 0.20 25.13 -29.79
N ARG A 98 1.28 25.84 -29.43
CA ARG A 98 1.67 26.08 -28.04
C ARG A 98 0.75 27.09 -27.38
N ASP A 99 0.56 26.95 -26.06
CA ASP A 99 -0.06 27.97 -25.23
C ASP A 99 0.95 28.60 -24.28
N MET A 100 1.54 29.72 -24.70
CA MET A 100 2.59 30.39 -23.92
C MET A 100 2.12 30.82 -22.52
N ASN A 101 0.85 31.19 -22.35
CA ASN A 101 0.33 31.57 -21.04
C ASN A 101 0.19 30.35 -20.12
N MET A 102 -0.15 29.19 -20.69
CA MET A 102 -0.24 27.95 -19.92
C MET A 102 1.16 27.44 -19.54
N GLU A 103 2.06 27.36 -20.51
CA GLU A 103 3.42 26.85 -20.30
C GLU A 103 4.16 27.67 -19.25
N THR A 104 4.08 29.01 -19.30
CA THR A 104 4.73 29.87 -18.30
C THR A 104 4.11 29.76 -16.90
N GLN A 105 2.83 29.39 -16.78
CA GLN A 105 2.22 29.06 -15.49
C GLN A 105 2.77 27.74 -14.92
N TYR A 106 2.96 26.72 -15.76
CA TYR A 106 3.58 25.47 -15.36
C TYR A 106 5.06 25.69 -15.00
N GLU A 107 5.80 26.46 -15.79
CA GLU A 107 7.20 26.82 -15.49
C GLU A 107 7.36 27.48 -14.11
N TYR A 108 6.37 28.22 -13.60
CA TYR A 108 6.43 28.77 -12.25
C TYR A 108 6.60 27.68 -11.18
N GLY A 109 5.93 26.53 -11.33
CA GLY A 109 6.03 25.42 -10.38
C GLY A 109 7.44 24.85 -10.31
N SER A 110 8.05 24.54 -11.46
CA SER A 110 9.40 23.97 -11.53
C SER A 110 10.51 24.98 -11.21
N ARG A 111 10.30 26.27 -11.51
CA ARG A 111 11.31 27.32 -11.30
C ARG A 111 11.29 27.94 -9.91
N CYS A 112 10.11 28.07 -9.31
CA CYS A 112 9.91 28.85 -8.08
C CYS A 112 9.14 28.09 -7.00
N GLY A 113 8.01 27.47 -7.38
CA GLY A 113 7.06 26.86 -6.46
C GLY A 113 7.66 25.69 -5.67
N VAL A 114 8.29 24.75 -6.37
CA VAL A 114 8.90 23.56 -5.77
C VAL A 114 9.93 23.90 -4.69
N TRP A 115 10.78 24.91 -4.95
CA TRP A 115 11.81 25.33 -3.99
C TRP A 115 11.22 26.02 -2.76
N ARG A 116 10.10 26.72 -2.91
CA ARG A 116 9.38 27.32 -1.78
C ARG A 116 8.78 26.24 -0.89
N ILE A 117 8.11 25.25 -1.48
CA ILE A 117 7.53 24.11 -0.77
C ILE A 117 8.64 23.35 -0.02
N LEU A 118 9.74 22.99 -0.70
CA LEU A 118 10.88 22.32 -0.07
C LEU A 118 11.41 23.07 1.16
N ARG A 119 11.60 24.40 1.08
CA ARG A 119 12.04 25.20 2.23
C ARG A 119 11.05 25.16 3.40
N MET A 120 9.75 25.14 3.11
CA MET A 120 8.72 25.08 4.16
C MET A 120 8.73 23.73 4.88
N PHE A 121 8.76 22.62 4.13
CA PHE A 121 8.86 21.29 4.74
C PHE A 121 10.15 21.11 5.53
N ASN A 122 11.29 21.58 5.00
CA ASN A 122 12.57 21.54 5.70
C ASN A 122 12.57 22.35 7.00
N LYS A 123 11.94 23.54 7.01
CA LYS A 123 11.81 24.39 8.21
C LYS A 123 11.05 23.67 9.34
N HIS A 124 10.03 22.87 9.00
CA HIS A 124 9.19 22.17 9.97
C HIS A 124 9.60 20.71 10.19
N HIS A 125 10.69 20.25 9.54
CA HIS A 125 11.18 18.87 9.58
C HIS A 125 10.16 17.80 9.16
N PHE A 126 9.12 18.20 8.41
CA PHE A 126 8.18 17.26 7.82
C PHE A 126 8.76 16.65 6.55
N LYS A 127 8.34 15.41 6.26
CA LYS A 127 8.60 14.76 4.99
C LYS A 127 7.31 14.67 4.17
N PHE A 128 7.48 14.53 2.87
CA PHE A 128 6.40 14.32 1.92
C PHE A 128 6.80 13.23 0.93
N THR A 129 5.80 12.66 0.27
CA THR A 129 5.97 11.83 -0.91
C THR A 129 5.82 12.69 -2.15
N CYS A 130 6.82 12.68 -3.03
CA CYS A 130 6.73 13.32 -4.33
C CYS A 130 6.05 12.38 -5.32
N TYR A 131 4.94 12.80 -5.91
CA TYR A 131 4.37 12.14 -7.08
C TYR A 131 5.01 12.76 -8.33
N ALA A 132 6.03 12.09 -8.86
CA ALA A 132 6.90 12.62 -9.91
C ALA A 132 6.52 12.09 -11.30
N VAL A 133 6.17 13.00 -12.21
CA VAL A 133 5.88 12.66 -13.61
C VAL A 133 7.20 12.44 -14.35
N GLY A 134 7.38 11.28 -14.99
CA GLY A 134 8.64 10.88 -15.61
C GLY A 134 9.22 11.91 -16.58
N ARG A 135 8.39 12.51 -17.44
CA ARG A 135 8.82 13.57 -18.36
C ARG A 135 9.30 14.83 -17.64
N ALA A 136 8.62 15.26 -16.58
CA ALA A 136 9.05 16.39 -15.76
C ALA A 136 10.39 16.10 -15.07
N VAL A 137 10.61 14.86 -14.65
CA VAL A 137 11.88 14.39 -14.07
C VAL A 137 13.03 14.46 -15.08
N GLU A 138 12.82 14.03 -16.32
CA GLU A 138 13.85 14.12 -17.38
C GLU A 138 14.29 15.56 -17.63
N LEU A 139 13.35 16.50 -17.61
CA LEU A 139 13.60 17.92 -17.86
C LEU A 139 14.30 18.60 -16.69
N ASN A 140 14.07 18.15 -15.46
CA ASN A 140 14.66 18.75 -14.26
C ASN A 140 15.00 17.71 -13.17
N PRO A 141 16.01 16.86 -13.39
CA PRO A 141 16.35 15.79 -12.45
C PRO A 141 16.99 16.30 -11.16
N VAL A 142 17.41 17.59 -11.12
CA VAL A 142 17.98 18.23 -9.92
C VAL A 142 16.94 18.29 -8.79
N VAL A 143 15.66 18.50 -9.12
CA VAL A 143 14.58 18.54 -8.13
C VAL A 143 14.46 17.21 -7.40
N ILE A 144 14.45 16.10 -8.15
CA ILE A 144 14.36 14.74 -7.59
C ILE A 144 15.56 14.43 -6.70
N ARG A 145 16.78 14.72 -7.16
CA ARG A 145 17.99 14.54 -6.33
C ARG A 145 17.92 15.34 -5.03
N THR A 146 17.44 16.58 -5.09
CA THR A 146 17.33 17.45 -3.91
C THR A 146 16.29 16.91 -2.93
N MET A 147 15.16 16.41 -3.43
CA MET A 147 14.11 15.79 -2.62
C MET A 147 14.62 14.54 -1.90
N GLU A 148 15.29 13.62 -2.62
CA GLU A 148 15.86 12.41 -2.03
C GLU A 148 16.95 12.73 -0.99
N GLN A 149 17.85 13.68 -1.29
CA GLN A 149 18.88 14.12 -0.34
C GLN A 149 18.27 14.75 0.93
N SER A 150 17.09 15.36 0.80
CA SER A 150 16.32 15.87 1.93
C SER A 150 15.49 14.79 2.63
N GLY A 151 15.57 13.53 2.20
CA GLY A 151 14.88 12.39 2.81
C GLY A 151 13.39 12.30 2.47
N HIS A 152 12.95 12.93 1.38
CA HIS A 152 11.60 12.75 0.85
C HIS A 152 11.54 11.49 -0.04
N GLU A 153 10.38 10.85 -0.11
CA GLU A 153 10.17 9.72 -1.03
C GLU A 153 9.83 10.23 -2.43
N ILE A 154 10.25 9.49 -3.45
CA ILE A 154 9.86 9.71 -4.83
C ILE A 154 9.02 8.50 -5.29
N ALA A 155 7.72 8.71 -5.43
CA ALA A 155 6.80 7.78 -6.06
C ALA A 155 6.53 8.20 -7.50
N SER A 156 6.10 7.25 -8.32
CA SER A 156 5.82 7.51 -9.73
C SER A 156 4.48 8.21 -9.89
N HIS A 157 4.44 9.24 -10.73
CA HIS A 157 3.21 9.85 -11.23
C HIS A 157 2.96 9.56 -12.73
N ASN A 158 3.33 8.36 -13.18
CA ASN A 158 3.35 7.96 -14.59
C ASN A 158 4.32 8.81 -15.44
N TYR A 159 4.49 8.52 -16.74
CA TYR A 159 5.48 9.23 -17.57
C TYR A 159 4.98 10.58 -18.06
N ARG A 160 3.68 10.66 -18.35
CA ARG A 160 2.99 11.86 -18.83
C ARG A 160 1.86 12.21 -17.88
N TRP A 161 1.61 13.51 -17.72
CA TRP A 161 0.47 14.00 -16.96
C TRP A 161 -0.72 14.22 -17.89
N ILE A 162 -1.35 13.13 -18.33
CA ILE A 162 -2.48 13.14 -19.28
C ILE A 162 -3.64 12.28 -18.74
N ASP A 163 -4.75 12.27 -19.46
CA ASP A 163 -5.86 11.35 -19.19
C ASP A 163 -5.62 9.97 -19.83
N TYR A 164 -5.52 8.92 -19.02
CA TYR A 164 -5.25 7.56 -19.47
C TYR A 164 -6.53 6.77 -19.83
N HIS A 165 -7.75 7.32 -19.71
CA HIS A 165 -8.98 6.63 -20.10
C HIS A 165 -8.99 6.15 -21.55
N GLY A 166 -8.40 6.92 -22.46
CA GLY A 166 -8.36 6.64 -23.90
C GLY A 166 -7.03 6.12 -24.43
N VAL A 167 -6.03 5.91 -23.56
CA VAL A 167 -4.70 5.45 -23.94
C VAL A 167 -4.73 3.93 -24.12
N ASP A 168 -4.15 3.42 -25.21
CA ASP A 168 -4.07 1.97 -25.43
C ASP A 168 -3.04 1.31 -24.48
N GLU A 169 -3.24 0.03 -24.16
CA GLU A 169 -2.39 -0.66 -23.18
C GLU A 169 -0.90 -0.70 -23.56
N ALA A 170 -0.55 -0.74 -24.85
CA ALA A 170 0.84 -0.82 -25.27
C ALA A 170 1.55 0.51 -24.97
N THR A 171 0.89 1.62 -25.31
CA THR A 171 1.36 2.97 -24.98
C THR A 171 1.43 3.19 -23.46
N GLU A 172 0.41 2.79 -22.71
CA GLU A 172 0.41 2.95 -21.25
C GLU A 172 1.52 2.14 -20.58
N ARG A 173 1.80 0.91 -21.03
CA ARG A 173 2.95 0.12 -20.55
C ARG A 173 4.29 0.77 -20.86
N GLU A 174 4.43 1.40 -22.04
CA GLU A 174 5.64 2.14 -22.38
C GLU A 174 5.82 3.35 -21.47
N HIS A 175 4.74 4.10 -21.21
CA HIS A 175 4.75 5.18 -20.23
C HIS A 175 5.11 4.66 -18.83
N ILE A 176 4.57 3.52 -18.39
CA ILE A 176 4.92 2.94 -17.09
C ILE A 176 6.43 2.67 -16.99
N ARG A 177 6.99 1.97 -18.00
CA ARG A 177 8.42 1.65 -18.07
C ARG A 177 9.29 2.90 -18.14
N SER A 178 8.88 3.90 -18.92
CA SER A 178 9.60 5.16 -19.08
C SER A 178 9.63 5.97 -17.80
N ALA A 179 8.53 6.01 -17.03
CA ALA A 179 8.49 6.68 -15.72
C ALA A 179 9.43 6.03 -14.71
N ILE A 180 9.40 4.70 -14.62
CA ILE A 180 10.31 3.92 -13.76
C ILE A 180 11.76 4.26 -14.10
N LEU A 181 12.10 4.27 -15.40
CA LEU A 181 13.45 4.55 -15.87
C LEU A 181 13.87 6.00 -15.58
N ALA A 182 13.00 6.98 -15.86
CA ALA A 182 13.29 8.40 -15.63
C ALA A 182 13.58 8.68 -14.15
N ILE A 183 12.73 8.17 -13.24
CA ILE A 183 12.91 8.34 -11.80
C ILE A 183 14.17 7.61 -11.32
N ARG A 184 14.37 6.36 -11.77
CA ARG A 184 15.55 5.57 -11.40
C ARG A 184 16.86 6.25 -11.83
N ASN A 185 16.89 6.83 -13.03
CA ASN A 185 18.07 7.53 -13.55
C ASN A 185 18.33 8.85 -12.81
N ALA A 186 17.28 9.53 -12.34
CA ALA A 186 17.42 10.74 -11.55
C ALA A 186 17.79 10.46 -10.08
N SER A 187 17.45 9.28 -9.55
CA SER A 187 17.71 8.87 -8.17
C SER A 187 19.20 8.87 -7.85
N VAL A 188 19.56 9.47 -6.72
CA VAL A 188 20.93 9.47 -6.16
C VAL A 188 21.38 8.05 -5.81
N THR A 189 20.43 7.16 -5.51
CA THR A 189 20.69 5.76 -5.14
C THR A 189 20.40 4.77 -6.27
N GLY A 190 19.94 5.25 -7.43
CA GLY A 190 19.57 4.39 -8.56
C GLY A 190 18.39 3.46 -8.27
N ARG A 191 17.56 3.80 -7.27
CA ARG A 191 16.37 3.02 -6.88
C ARG A 191 15.19 3.36 -7.77
N ALA A 192 14.41 2.34 -8.12
CA ALA A 192 13.12 2.51 -8.79
C ALA A 192 12.07 3.01 -7.77
N PRO A 193 11.04 3.76 -8.23
CA PRO A 193 9.93 4.15 -7.36
C PRO A 193 9.15 2.92 -6.90
N VAL A 194 8.79 2.87 -5.63
CA VAL A 194 8.03 1.76 -5.01
C VAL A 194 6.56 2.07 -4.77
N GLY A 195 6.16 3.32 -4.97
CA GLY A 195 4.77 3.78 -4.95
C GLY A 195 4.33 4.27 -6.33
N TRP A 196 3.04 4.16 -6.63
CA TRP A 196 2.45 4.59 -7.89
C TRP A 196 1.16 5.40 -7.72
N TYR A 197 1.02 6.46 -8.49
CA TYR A 197 -0.23 7.21 -8.64
C TYR A 197 -0.36 7.70 -10.08
N THR A 198 -1.50 7.51 -10.75
CA THR A 198 -1.73 8.05 -12.10
C THR A 198 -2.69 9.24 -12.07
N GLY A 199 -3.62 9.24 -11.13
CA GLY A 199 -4.70 10.20 -11.01
C GLY A 199 -5.82 9.94 -12.00
N ARG A 200 -5.59 10.27 -13.27
CA ARG A 200 -6.58 10.09 -14.36
C ARG A 200 -6.41 8.71 -15.01
N ILE A 201 -6.79 7.67 -14.26
CA ILE A 201 -6.64 6.26 -14.66
C ILE A 201 -7.65 5.83 -15.73
N GLY A 202 -7.24 4.89 -16.58
CA GLY A 202 -8.16 4.05 -17.34
C GLY A 202 -8.52 2.76 -16.58
N ILE A 203 -9.45 1.98 -17.14
CA ILE A 203 -9.91 0.70 -16.54
C ILE A 203 -8.80 -0.34 -16.34
N ASN A 204 -7.67 -0.18 -17.05
CA ASN A 204 -6.56 -1.11 -17.03
C ASN A 204 -5.38 -0.64 -16.18
N SER A 205 -5.31 0.64 -15.81
CA SER A 205 -4.08 1.27 -15.32
C SER A 205 -3.42 0.52 -14.15
N ARG A 206 -4.16 0.24 -13.06
CA ARG A 206 -3.62 -0.51 -11.90
C ARG A 206 -3.04 -1.87 -12.32
N ARG A 207 -3.77 -2.62 -13.15
CA ARG A 207 -3.29 -3.93 -13.62
C ARG A 207 -2.00 -3.79 -14.43
N LEU A 208 -1.94 -2.83 -15.34
CA LEU A 208 -0.75 -2.63 -16.17
C LEU A 208 0.48 -2.30 -15.32
N VAL A 209 0.32 -1.45 -14.30
CA VAL A 209 1.39 -1.10 -13.35
C VAL A 209 1.87 -2.36 -12.64
N LEU A 210 0.96 -3.14 -12.05
CA LEU A 210 1.32 -4.38 -11.36
C LEU A 210 2.08 -5.36 -12.28
N GLU A 211 1.60 -5.53 -13.52
CA GLU A 211 2.20 -6.45 -14.48
C GLU A 211 3.60 -5.98 -14.92
N GLU A 212 3.80 -4.69 -15.18
CA GLU A 212 5.11 -4.16 -15.56
C GLU A 212 6.12 -4.25 -14.41
N TYR A 213 5.72 -3.95 -13.17
CA TYR A 213 6.58 -4.11 -12.00
C TYR A 213 6.97 -5.58 -11.79
N GLN A 214 6.02 -6.51 -11.92
CA GLN A 214 6.30 -7.95 -11.85
C GLN A 214 7.27 -8.40 -12.95
N LYS A 215 7.04 -7.98 -14.20
CA LYS A 215 7.93 -8.31 -15.34
C LYS A 215 9.35 -7.78 -15.18
N LEU A 216 9.49 -6.58 -14.61
CA LEU A 216 10.78 -5.96 -14.35
C LEU A 216 11.45 -6.47 -13.06
N ASN A 217 10.78 -7.35 -12.31
CA ASN A 217 11.23 -7.83 -11.00
C ASN A 217 11.56 -6.68 -10.03
N LEU A 218 10.68 -5.69 -9.99
CA LEU A 218 10.78 -4.52 -9.12
C LEU A 218 9.72 -4.59 -8.00
N PRO A 219 10.05 -4.13 -6.78
CA PRO A 219 9.05 -4.04 -5.73
C PRO A 219 8.09 -2.87 -6.01
N LEU A 220 6.80 -3.17 -6.09
CA LEU A 220 5.72 -2.18 -5.95
C LEU A 220 5.04 -2.41 -4.61
N LEU A 221 5.16 -1.46 -3.70
CA LEU A 221 4.63 -1.57 -2.34
C LEU A 221 3.20 -1.09 -2.26
N TYR A 222 2.83 -0.05 -3.00
CA TYR A 222 1.48 0.50 -2.98
C TYR A 222 1.12 1.26 -4.27
N ASP A 223 -0.18 1.40 -4.50
CA ASP A 223 -0.74 2.43 -5.36
C ASP A 223 -1.68 3.36 -4.58
N SER A 224 -1.91 4.54 -5.14
CA SER A 224 -2.79 5.57 -4.55
C SER A 224 -3.90 6.03 -5.49
N ASP A 225 -4.22 5.24 -6.52
CA ASP A 225 -5.30 5.51 -7.47
C ASP A 225 -6.67 5.10 -6.88
N ALA A 226 -6.99 5.66 -5.71
CA ALA A 226 -8.18 5.39 -4.91
C ALA A 226 -8.50 6.58 -3.97
N TYR A 227 -9.78 6.81 -3.69
CA TYR A 227 -10.27 7.99 -2.96
C TYR A 227 -11.42 7.66 -2.00
N ASN A 228 -11.48 6.41 -1.53
CA ASN A 228 -12.70 5.79 -1.02
C ASN A 228 -12.56 5.22 0.40
N ASP A 229 -11.51 5.56 1.14
CA ASP A 229 -11.35 5.15 2.55
C ASP A 229 -10.39 6.10 3.28
N ASP A 230 -10.48 6.15 4.61
CA ASP A 230 -9.60 6.91 5.51
C ASP A 230 -8.45 6.03 6.06
N LEU A 231 -8.33 4.80 5.57
CA LEU A 231 -7.27 3.85 5.92
C LEU A 231 -6.73 3.12 4.68
N PRO A 232 -5.43 2.75 4.68
CA PRO A 232 -4.90 1.81 3.70
C PRO A 232 -5.62 0.46 3.75
N TYR A 233 -5.81 -0.17 2.60
CA TYR A 233 -6.48 -1.47 2.50
C TYR A 233 -5.89 -2.34 1.39
N TRP A 234 -6.14 -3.64 1.46
CA TRP A 234 -5.65 -4.61 0.48
C TRP A 234 -6.70 -4.91 -0.58
N VAL A 235 -6.29 -4.83 -1.84
CA VAL A 235 -7.06 -5.33 -2.99
C VAL A 235 -6.47 -6.63 -3.50
N LYS A 236 -7.20 -7.32 -4.37
CA LYS A 236 -6.64 -8.44 -5.13
C LYS A 236 -5.44 -7.96 -5.96
N GLY A 237 -4.33 -8.65 -5.86
CA GLY A 237 -3.11 -8.41 -6.65
C GLY A 237 -2.99 -9.40 -7.79
N LEU A 238 -1.79 -9.49 -8.37
CA LEU A 238 -1.44 -10.53 -9.36
C LEU A 238 -1.22 -11.92 -8.73
N ASP A 239 -1.03 -11.95 -7.41
CA ASP A 239 -0.81 -13.15 -6.62
C ASP A 239 -1.74 -13.19 -5.39
N GLU A 240 -1.56 -14.22 -4.56
CA GLU A 240 -2.37 -14.43 -3.35
C GLU A 240 -2.07 -13.41 -2.24
N GLN A 241 -0.97 -12.65 -2.31
CA GLN A 241 -0.58 -11.66 -1.30
C GLN A 241 -1.44 -10.39 -1.38
N GLY A 242 -2.01 -10.11 -2.55
CA GLY A 242 -2.79 -8.90 -2.78
C GLY A 242 -1.92 -7.69 -3.14
N HIS A 243 -2.54 -6.52 -3.21
CA HIS A 243 -1.84 -5.26 -3.40
C HIS A 243 -2.35 -4.21 -2.41
N LEU A 244 -1.45 -3.44 -1.82
CA LEU A 244 -1.81 -2.40 -0.87
C LEU A 244 -2.24 -1.15 -1.62
N VAL A 245 -3.42 -0.64 -1.28
CA VAL A 245 -3.90 0.67 -1.70
C VAL A 245 -3.75 1.62 -0.53
N ILE A 246 -3.10 2.76 -0.75
CA ILE A 246 -3.06 3.88 0.19
C ILE A 246 -3.91 5.01 -0.43
N PRO A 247 -5.15 5.23 0.05
CA PRO A 247 -6.05 6.21 -0.55
C PRO A 247 -5.46 7.63 -0.59
N TYR A 248 -5.69 8.30 -1.71
CA TYR A 248 -5.35 9.70 -1.91
C TYR A 248 -6.59 10.59 -1.74
N THR A 249 -6.45 11.89 -2.01
CA THR A 249 -7.48 12.90 -1.81
C THR A 249 -7.64 13.81 -3.03
N LEU A 250 -8.89 14.17 -3.34
CA LEU A 250 -9.22 15.25 -4.28
C LEU A 250 -9.89 16.45 -3.58
N ASP A 251 -10.13 16.37 -2.28
CA ASP A 251 -10.81 17.37 -1.46
C ASP A 251 -9.82 18.15 -0.56
N GLN A 252 -8.93 17.44 0.16
CA GLN A 252 -7.81 17.99 0.93
C GLN A 252 -6.61 18.32 0.01
N ASN A 253 -6.92 18.93 -1.13
CA ASN A 253 -6.02 19.08 -2.26
C ASN A 253 -6.04 20.51 -2.80
N ASP A 254 -4.87 21.13 -2.94
CA ASP A 254 -4.73 22.51 -3.43
C ASP A 254 -5.18 22.67 -4.90
N MET A 255 -5.43 21.56 -5.63
CA MET A 255 -6.11 21.59 -6.93
C MET A 255 -7.44 22.36 -6.88
N LYS A 256 -8.10 22.39 -5.71
CA LYS A 256 -9.34 23.14 -5.46
C LYS A 256 -9.18 24.65 -5.63
N TYR A 257 -7.98 25.21 -5.66
CA TYR A 257 -7.82 26.61 -6.08
C TYR A 257 -8.15 26.84 -7.56
N CYS A 258 -8.14 25.79 -8.39
CA CYS A 258 -8.26 25.89 -9.85
C CYS A 258 -9.42 25.07 -10.43
N VAL A 259 -10.21 24.38 -9.60
CA VAL A 259 -11.39 23.61 -10.04
C VAL A 259 -12.67 24.14 -9.38
N PRO A 260 -13.76 24.41 -10.13
CA PRO A 260 -15.02 24.86 -9.53
C PRO A 260 -15.66 23.81 -8.59
N PRO A 261 -16.35 24.21 -7.49
CA PRO A 261 -16.50 25.58 -6.98
C PRO A 261 -15.25 26.10 -6.23
N GLY A 262 -14.36 25.20 -5.81
CA GLY A 262 -13.01 25.51 -5.36
C GLY A 262 -12.87 26.34 -4.07
N PHE A 263 -11.62 26.58 -3.67
CA PHE A 263 -11.28 27.51 -2.58
C PHE A 263 -11.16 28.92 -3.15
N THR A 264 -12.12 29.77 -2.82
CA THR A 264 -12.15 31.17 -3.27
C THR A 264 -11.49 32.13 -2.29
N SER A 265 -11.48 31.77 -1.00
CA SER A 265 -10.81 32.55 0.04
C SER A 265 -9.34 32.14 0.22
N PRO A 266 -8.40 33.08 0.47
CA PRO A 266 -7.00 32.78 0.72
C PRO A 266 -6.75 31.83 1.90
N ASP A 267 -7.63 31.82 2.91
CA ASP A 267 -7.58 30.94 4.09
C ASP A 267 -8.39 29.65 3.91
N GLY A 268 -9.21 29.54 2.86
CA GLY A 268 -10.17 28.45 2.70
C GLY A 268 -9.52 27.07 2.71
N TYR A 269 -8.32 26.93 2.12
CA TYR A 269 -7.59 25.67 2.16
C TYR A 269 -7.10 25.32 3.56
N PHE A 270 -6.55 26.29 4.31
CA PHE A 270 -6.11 26.06 5.68
C PHE A 270 -7.28 25.65 6.56
N THR A 271 -8.41 26.37 6.50
CA THR A 271 -9.62 26.05 7.25
C THR A 271 -10.12 24.64 6.94
N TYR A 272 -10.13 24.26 5.66
CA TYR A 272 -10.55 22.91 5.25
C TYR A 272 -9.64 21.82 5.82
N LEU A 273 -8.32 21.97 5.66
CA LEU A 273 -7.34 21.03 6.19
C LEU A 273 -7.40 20.93 7.72
N LYS A 274 -7.54 22.06 8.41
CA LYS A 274 -7.70 22.10 9.87
C LYS A 274 -8.95 21.33 10.31
N ASN A 275 -10.08 21.53 9.65
CA ASN A 275 -11.31 20.83 10.00
C ASN A 275 -11.19 19.33 9.78
N ALA A 276 -10.60 18.89 8.66
CA ALA A 276 -10.34 17.48 8.40
C ALA A 276 -9.40 16.88 9.44
N PHE A 277 -8.30 17.58 9.76
CA PHE A 277 -7.37 17.19 10.82
C PHE A 277 -8.10 17.02 12.15
N ASP A 278 -8.88 18.02 12.58
CA ASP A 278 -9.52 18.03 13.90
C ASP A 278 -10.50 16.86 14.06
N VAL A 279 -11.29 16.58 13.03
CA VAL A 279 -12.23 15.43 13.03
C VAL A 279 -11.47 14.11 13.16
N LEU A 280 -10.50 13.86 12.28
CA LEU A 280 -9.75 12.60 12.27
C LEU A 280 -8.91 12.42 13.55
N TYR A 281 -8.34 13.51 14.05
CA TYR A 281 -7.56 13.51 15.29
C TYR A 281 -8.44 13.24 16.51
N GLN A 282 -9.67 13.78 16.56
CA GLN A 282 -10.64 13.49 17.61
C GLN A 282 -11.08 12.03 17.58
N GLU A 283 -11.38 11.46 16.40
CA GLU A 283 -11.69 10.03 16.28
C GLU A 283 -10.54 9.15 16.78
N GLY A 284 -9.30 9.49 16.44
CA GLY A 284 -8.13 8.77 16.92
C GLY A 284 -7.85 8.91 18.42
N LYS A 285 -8.35 9.98 19.04
CA LYS A 285 -8.18 10.27 20.48
C LYS A 285 -9.40 9.94 21.34
N ASP A 286 -10.45 9.35 20.78
CA ASP A 286 -11.61 8.96 21.56
C ASP A 286 -11.18 8.05 22.74
N PRO A 287 -11.50 8.42 23.99
CA PRO A 287 -11.04 7.70 25.18
C PRO A 287 -11.74 6.35 25.39
N HIS A 288 -12.84 6.10 24.69
CA HIS A 288 -13.66 4.90 24.82
C HIS A 288 -13.51 3.96 23.63
N ASP A 289 -13.41 4.51 22.41
CA ASP A 289 -13.27 3.76 21.17
C ASP A 289 -12.31 4.49 20.19
N PRO A 290 -10.99 4.47 20.45
CA PRO A 290 -10.02 5.17 19.60
C PRO A 290 -9.97 4.55 18.20
N ARG A 291 -10.22 5.37 17.17
CA ARG A 291 -10.21 4.96 15.77
C ARG A 291 -9.23 5.79 14.93
N PRO A 292 -7.90 5.68 15.15
CA PRO A 292 -6.92 6.45 14.39
C PRO A 292 -7.05 6.24 12.89
N LYS A 293 -6.85 7.31 12.11
CA LYS A 293 -7.01 7.32 10.65
C LYS A 293 -5.74 7.79 9.94
N PHE A 294 -5.81 7.78 8.62
CA PHE A 294 -4.82 8.30 7.70
C PHE A 294 -5.38 9.53 6.97
N MET A 295 -4.54 10.56 6.80
CA MET A 295 -4.91 11.81 6.13
C MET A 295 -3.91 12.11 5.02
N SER A 296 -4.38 12.23 3.78
CA SER A 296 -3.56 12.68 2.64
C SER A 296 -3.76 14.18 2.42
N VAL A 297 -2.68 14.90 2.09
CA VAL A 297 -2.73 16.34 1.74
C VAL A 297 -2.06 16.55 0.39
N GLY A 298 -2.85 16.89 -0.63
CA GLY A 298 -2.38 17.06 -2.00
C GLY A 298 -1.91 18.48 -2.31
N LEU A 299 -0.70 18.60 -2.86
CA LEU A 299 -0.04 19.86 -3.17
C LEU A 299 0.50 19.85 -4.60
N HIS A 300 0.44 20.98 -5.31
CA HIS A 300 1.02 21.13 -6.64
C HIS A 300 2.00 22.31 -6.67
N CYS A 301 3.17 22.11 -7.27
CA CYS A 301 4.25 23.10 -7.25
C CYS A 301 3.81 24.44 -7.83
N ARG A 302 3.09 24.44 -8.95
CA ARG A 302 2.56 25.66 -9.59
C ARG A 302 1.39 26.32 -8.85
N LEU A 303 0.74 25.65 -7.89
CA LEU A 303 -0.43 26.14 -7.17
C LEU A 303 -0.07 26.66 -5.78
N VAL A 304 0.04 25.80 -4.77
CA VAL A 304 0.37 26.22 -3.39
C VAL A 304 1.76 26.87 -3.30
N GLY A 305 2.64 26.62 -4.27
CA GLY A 305 3.93 27.32 -4.38
C GLY A 305 3.83 28.82 -4.67
N LYS A 306 2.64 29.35 -5.00
CA LYS A 306 2.41 30.80 -5.15
C LYS A 306 2.33 31.48 -3.78
N PRO A 307 2.94 32.67 -3.57
CA PRO A 307 3.02 33.29 -2.25
C PRO A 307 1.66 33.49 -1.57
N GLY A 308 0.63 33.88 -2.33
CA GLY A 308 -0.73 34.07 -1.81
C GLY A 308 -1.40 32.80 -1.28
N ARG A 309 -1.00 31.61 -1.78
CA ARG A 309 -1.53 30.30 -1.33
C ARG A 309 -0.60 29.60 -0.35
N ALA A 310 0.71 29.85 -0.45
CA ALA A 310 1.73 29.27 0.42
C ALA A 310 1.48 29.60 1.90
N ALA A 311 0.87 30.75 2.20
CA ALA A 311 0.50 31.12 3.57
C ALA A 311 -0.42 30.08 4.24
N ALA A 312 -1.38 29.51 3.51
CA ALA A 312 -2.29 28.49 4.05
C ALA A 312 -1.55 27.19 4.40
N LEU A 313 -0.61 26.76 3.54
CA LEU A 313 0.24 25.60 3.82
C LEU A 313 1.14 25.86 5.03
N ALA A 314 1.74 27.05 5.14
CA ALA A 314 2.58 27.41 6.28
C ALA A 314 1.81 27.29 7.59
N GLN A 315 0.60 27.87 7.63
CA GLN A 315 -0.29 27.80 8.80
C GLN A 315 -0.67 26.36 9.13
N PHE A 316 -0.94 25.52 8.13
CA PHE A 316 -1.28 24.12 8.39
C PHE A 316 -0.10 23.32 8.92
N LEU A 317 1.11 23.51 8.38
CA LEU A 317 2.33 22.85 8.90
C LEU A 317 2.60 23.28 10.36
N GLU A 318 2.44 24.57 10.67
CA GLU A 318 2.54 25.08 12.04
C GLU A 318 1.48 24.48 12.97
N TYR A 319 0.25 24.34 12.48
CA TYR A 319 -0.85 23.72 13.22
C TYR A 319 -0.59 22.24 13.51
N VAL A 320 -0.18 21.46 12.51
CA VAL A 320 0.16 20.05 12.71
C VAL A 320 1.32 19.91 13.71
N ALA A 321 2.35 20.76 13.60
CA ALA A 321 3.50 20.75 14.49
C ALA A 321 3.15 21.10 15.95
N SER A 322 2.04 21.80 16.21
CA SER A 322 1.60 22.10 17.58
C SER A 322 0.88 20.92 18.27
N HIS A 323 0.58 19.84 17.54
CA HIS A 323 -0.13 18.68 18.08
C HIS A 323 0.84 17.53 18.41
N LYS A 324 0.59 16.86 19.54
CA LYS A 324 1.26 15.61 19.90
C LYS A 324 0.57 14.43 19.22
N ASP A 325 1.22 13.27 19.19
CA ASP A 325 0.62 12.02 18.71
C ASP A 325 0.14 12.07 17.25
N VAL A 326 0.81 12.89 16.43
CA VAL A 326 0.67 12.90 14.97
C VAL A 326 1.92 12.29 14.38
N TRP A 327 1.74 11.39 13.42
CA TRP A 327 2.83 10.69 12.76
C TRP A 327 2.93 11.05 11.28
N SER A 328 4.15 11.25 10.81
CA SER A 328 4.46 11.44 9.39
C SER A 328 4.49 10.08 8.70
N ALA A 329 3.55 9.83 7.79
CA ALA A 329 3.34 8.51 7.20
C ALA A 329 4.50 8.02 6.31
N LEU A 330 5.48 8.86 5.96
CA LEU A 330 6.66 8.42 5.21
C LEU A 330 7.44 7.30 5.93
N ASP A 331 7.39 7.27 7.26
CA ASP A 331 7.97 6.21 8.06
C ASP A 331 7.24 4.86 7.83
N LEU A 332 5.93 4.85 7.51
CA LEU A 332 5.15 3.65 7.12
C LEU A 332 5.75 3.00 5.87
N LEU A 333 6.09 3.85 4.90
CA LEU A 333 6.61 3.43 3.61
C LEU A 333 8.07 2.96 3.74
N SER A 334 8.82 3.54 4.67
CA SER A 334 10.16 3.06 5.04
C SER A 334 10.12 1.69 5.74
N ASP A 335 9.11 1.43 6.59
CA ASP A 335 8.91 0.12 7.23
C ASP A 335 8.50 -0.97 6.22
N LEU A 336 7.66 -0.64 5.23
CA LEU A 336 7.33 -1.52 4.11
C LEU A 336 8.55 -1.82 3.23
N ASN A 337 9.43 -0.83 3.02
CA ASN A 337 10.63 -0.95 2.17
C ASN A 337 11.79 -1.72 2.85
N ASN A 338 11.92 -1.59 4.18
CA ASN A 338 12.94 -2.30 4.95
C ASN A 338 12.52 -3.73 5.34
N ASN A 339 11.24 -4.07 5.21
CA ASN A 339 10.74 -5.38 5.60
C ASN A 339 9.51 -5.82 4.76
N PRO A 340 9.68 -6.11 3.46
CA PRO A 340 8.58 -6.55 2.58
C PRO A 340 7.94 -7.89 3.02
N SER A 341 8.55 -8.60 3.98
CA SER A 341 8.06 -9.86 4.55
C SER A 341 7.32 -9.71 5.89
N ASN A 342 7.10 -8.48 6.38
CA ASN A 342 6.58 -8.28 7.73
C ASN A 342 5.06 -8.37 7.87
N THR A 343 4.31 -8.47 6.78
CA THR A 343 2.86 -8.75 6.80
C THR A 343 2.54 -10.25 6.91
N ASP A 344 3.51 -11.12 6.63
CA ASP A 344 3.39 -12.57 6.78
C ASP A 344 3.88 -13.11 8.14
N GLN A 345 4.44 -12.24 9.00
CA GLN A 345 4.92 -12.67 10.31
C GLN A 345 3.79 -12.65 11.35
N PRO A 346 3.46 -13.78 11.99
CA PRO A 346 2.45 -13.82 13.04
C PRO A 346 2.80 -12.83 14.16
N PHE A 347 1.94 -11.83 14.38
CA PHE A 347 2.03 -10.96 15.55
C PHE A 347 1.86 -11.79 16.83
N VAL A 348 2.72 -11.58 17.82
CA VAL A 348 2.60 -12.23 19.13
C VAL A 348 2.50 -11.20 20.24
N MET A 349 1.46 -11.33 21.08
CA MET A 349 1.27 -10.58 22.32
C MET A 349 2.22 -11.02 23.44
N GLY A 350 3.53 -10.99 23.18
CA GLY A 350 4.53 -11.08 24.24
C GLY A 350 4.59 -9.76 24.99
N GLN A 351 4.27 -9.75 26.28
CA GLN A 351 4.24 -8.52 27.12
C GLN A 351 5.50 -7.64 27.01
N LYS A 352 6.65 -8.23 26.66
CA LYS A 352 7.94 -7.51 26.51
C LYS A 352 8.31 -7.13 25.08
N CYS A 353 7.76 -7.79 24.05
CA CYS A 353 8.24 -7.62 22.67
C CYS A 353 7.34 -6.79 21.77
N ARG A 354 6.00 -6.80 21.95
CA ARG A 354 5.00 -5.92 21.28
C ARG A 354 5.31 -5.50 19.81
N LYS A 355 5.99 -6.34 19.04
CA LYS A 355 6.42 -6.11 17.65
C LYS A 355 6.50 -7.44 16.91
N HIS A 356 6.46 -7.40 15.59
CA HIS A 356 6.66 -8.59 14.76
C HIS A 356 8.09 -9.12 14.95
N THR A 357 8.21 -10.42 15.21
CA THR A 357 9.51 -11.08 15.41
C THR A 357 9.50 -12.45 14.75
N PRO A 358 10.67 -12.95 14.29
CA PRO A 358 10.79 -14.33 13.80
C PRO A 358 10.38 -15.35 14.88
N HIS A 359 9.61 -16.37 14.48
CA HIS A 359 9.11 -17.42 15.37
C HIS A 359 9.70 -18.78 15.04
N LYS A 360 10.10 -19.51 16.07
CA LYS A 360 10.34 -20.95 15.95
C LYS A 360 8.98 -21.65 15.95
N VAL A 361 8.59 -22.19 14.80
CA VAL A 361 7.33 -22.92 14.62
C VAL A 361 7.54 -24.40 14.85
N THR A 362 6.77 -24.98 15.77
CA THR A 362 6.78 -26.44 16.02
C THR A 362 5.36 -26.99 16.06
N GLN A 363 5.16 -28.23 15.63
CA GLN A 363 3.87 -28.90 15.82
C GLN A 363 3.70 -29.26 17.31
N TYR A 364 2.63 -28.77 17.94
CA TYR A 364 2.31 -29.11 19.32
C TYR A 364 1.84 -30.56 19.41
N LYS A 365 2.47 -31.33 20.30
CA LYS A 365 2.02 -32.66 20.71
C LYS A 365 1.29 -32.53 22.04
N THR A 366 0.06 -33.02 22.10
CA THR A 366 -0.75 -33.01 23.33
C THR A 366 -0.01 -33.73 24.46
N GLY A 367 0.26 -33.01 25.55
CA GLY A 367 0.83 -33.58 26.77
C GLY A 367 -0.18 -34.37 27.60
N LYS A 368 0.24 -34.83 28.78
CA LYS A 368 -0.63 -35.51 29.76
C LYS A 368 -1.82 -34.60 30.11
N ALA A 369 -3.03 -35.13 30.08
CA ALA A 369 -4.23 -34.38 30.44
C ALA A 369 -4.13 -33.89 31.89
N SER A 370 -4.51 -32.64 32.14
CA SER A 370 -4.51 -32.07 33.49
C SER A 370 -5.63 -32.68 34.34
N LEU A 371 -5.30 -33.13 35.55
CA LEU A 371 -6.25 -33.59 36.55
C LEU A 371 -7.06 -32.44 37.16
N PHE A 372 -6.54 -31.22 37.07
CA PHE A 372 -7.18 -30.01 37.59
C PHE A 372 -8.11 -29.34 36.57
N ALA A 373 -8.25 -29.87 35.35
CA ALA A 373 -9.22 -29.34 34.42
C ALA A 373 -10.64 -29.55 34.97
N GLN A 374 -11.48 -28.51 34.92
CA GLN A 374 -12.85 -28.56 35.45
C GLN A 374 -13.65 -29.76 34.90
N GLY A 375 -13.48 -30.09 33.63
CA GLY A 375 -14.11 -31.25 33.00
C GLY A 375 -13.67 -32.59 33.60
N LYS A 376 -12.40 -32.73 33.97
CA LYS A 376 -11.87 -33.93 34.63
C LYS A 376 -12.40 -34.04 36.06
N ARG A 377 -12.38 -32.95 36.83
CA ARG A 377 -12.95 -32.93 38.19
C ARG A 377 -14.44 -33.29 38.22
N ARG A 378 -15.22 -32.74 37.27
CA ARG A 378 -16.65 -33.10 37.11
C ARG A 378 -16.85 -34.56 36.72
N TYR A 379 -15.97 -35.09 35.87
CA TYR A 379 -16.02 -36.50 35.50
C TYR A 379 -15.72 -37.40 36.71
N ASP A 380 -14.69 -37.07 37.49
CA ASP A 380 -14.27 -37.84 38.66
C ASP A 380 -15.31 -37.81 39.78
N ALA A 381 -15.89 -36.64 40.08
CA ALA A 381 -17.02 -36.52 41.01
C ALA A 381 -18.27 -37.26 40.52
N LYS A 382 -18.43 -37.43 39.20
CA LYS A 382 -19.50 -38.25 38.64
C LYS A 382 -19.19 -39.75 38.72
N GLN A 383 -17.92 -40.14 38.70
CA GLN A 383 -17.50 -41.54 38.87
C GLN A 383 -17.42 -41.95 40.35
N SER A 384 -17.31 -41.00 41.30
CA SER A 384 -17.17 -41.32 42.71
C SER A 384 -18.39 -42.11 43.21
N GLY A 385 -18.14 -43.30 43.74
CA GLY A 385 -19.18 -44.23 44.21
C GLY A 385 -19.60 -45.30 43.20
N TYR A 386 -19.14 -45.24 41.95
CA TYR A 386 -19.38 -46.28 40.94
C TYR A 386 -18.17 -47.21 40.82
N GLY A 387 -18.39 -48.54 40.89
CA GLY A 387 -17.35 -49.56 40.70
C GLY A 387 -16.87 -49.74 39.24
N GLY A 388 -17.33 -48.88 38.32
CA GLY A 388 -17.07 -48.96 36.89
C GLY A 388 -17.48 -47.68 36.16
N GLN A 389 -17.36 -47.67 34.84
CA GLN A 389 -17.58 -46.46 34.05
C GLN A 389 -19.08 -46.12 33.92
N THR A 390 -19.50 -44.95 34.38
CA THR A 390 -20.95 -44.58 34.42
C THR A 390 -21.62 -44.41 33.05
N LYS A 391 -20.84 -44.42 31.97
CA LYS A 391 -21.31 -44.25 30.60
C LYS A 391 -20.63 -45.28 29.70
N PRO A 392 -21.32 -45.86 28.71
CA PRO A 392 -20.70 -46.71 27.71
C PRO A 392 -19.50 -46.02 27.07
N VAL A 393 -18.37 -46.72 26.98
CA VAL A 393 -17.18 -46.20 26.32
C VAL A 393 -17.51 -46.06 24.83
N PHE A 394 -17.69 -44.82 24.40
CA PHE A 394 -17.97 -44.54 23.00
C PHE A 394 -16.68 -44.75 22.20
N HIS A 395 -16.51 -45.94 21.63
CA HIS A 395 -15.46 -46.22 20.65
C HIS A 395 -15.73 -45.39 19.39
N LYS A 396 -15.20 -44.17 19.34
CA LYS A 396 -15.35 -43.30 18.17
C LYS A 396 -14.69 -43.99 16.96
N LYS A 397 -15.44 -44.14 15.86
CA LYS A 397 -14.84 -44.43 14.55
C LYS A 397 -13.69 -43.46 14.30
N ALA A 398 -12.53 -43.97 13.89
CA ALA A 398 -11.33 -43.18 13.70
C ALA A 398 -11.62 -42.01 12.76
N LYS A 399 -11.54 -40.77 13.26
CA LYS A 399 -11.63 -39.59 12.40
C LYS A 399 -10.40 -39.58 11.51
N THR A 400 -10.61 -39.62 10.19
CA THR A 400 -9.53 -39.61 9.19
C THR A 400 -8.74 -38.30 9.20
N THR A 401 -9.27 -37.25 9.84
CA THR A 401 -8.63 -35.93 9.98
C THR A 401 -8.27 -35.60 11.43
N LYS A 402 -7.07 -35.04 11.63
CA LYS A 402 -6.55 -34.60 12.93
C LYS A 402 -6.57 -33.08 13.02
N LYS A 403 -6.82 -32.55 14.22
CA LYS A 403 -6.68 -31.12 14.49
C LYS A 403 -5.19 -30.84 14.69
N VAL A 404 -4.62 -29.97 13.86
CA VAL A 404 -3.21 -29.56 13.97
C VAL A 404 -3.14 -28.31 14.83
N VAL A 405 -2.21 -28.28 15.77
CA VAL A 405 -1.92 -27.10 16.59
C VAL A 405 -0.44 -26.79 16.41
N LEU A 406 -0.14 -25.55 16.06
CA LEU A 406 1.22 -25.02 16.01
C LEU A 406 1.54 -24.35 17.34
N ARG A 407 2.79 -24.48 17.75
CA ARG A 407 3.40 -23.73 18.84
C ARG A 407 4.41 -22.78 18.21
N LEU A 408 4.12 -21.49 18.33
CA LEU A 408 4.97 -20.38 17.94
C LEU A 408 5.77 -19.96 19.16
N GLU A 409 7.10 -20.01 19.08
CA GLU A 409 8.00 -19.51 20.12
C GLU A 409 8.77 -18.30 19.60
N CYS A 410 8.59 -17.16 20.24
CA CYS A 410 9.28 -15.92 19.88
C CYS A 410 10.80 -16.11 20.04
N SER A 411 11.57 -15.79 19.00
CA SER A 411 13.04 -15.90 19.02
C SER A 411 13.68 -15.00 20.08
N VAL A 412 13.08 -13.85 20.39
CA VAL A 412 13.59 -12.83 21.32
C VAL A 412 13.17 -13.09 22.77
N CYS A 413 11.88 -13.00 23.11
CA CYS A 413 11.41 -13.14 24.51
C CYS A 413 11.06 -14.56 24.94
N LYS A 414 11.17 -15.55 24.04
CA LYS A 414 10.80 -16.96 24.29
C LYS A 414 9.35 -17.19 24.71
N HIS A 415 8.48 -16.19 24.52
CA HIS A 415 7.03 -16.35 24.72
C HIS A 415 6.48 -17.40 23.75
N LYS A 416 5.55 -18.25 24.23
CA LYS A 416 5.01 -19.38 23.48
C LYS A 416 3.51 -19.19 23.29
N GLN A 417 3.06 -19.12 22.04
CA GLN A 417 1.65 -19.05 21.67
C GLN A 417 1.25 -20.32 20.93
N GLN A 418 0.05 -20.84 21.21
CA GLN A 418 -0.53 -21.97 20.49
C GLN A 418 -1.58 -21.49 19.50
N VAL A 419 -1.43 -21.83 18.23
CA VAL A 419 -2.38 -21.49 17.17
C VAL A 419 -2.95 -22.78 16.61
N SER A 420 -4.27 -22.96 16.71
CA SER A 420 -4.91 -24.15 16.14
C SER A 420 -5.29 -23.94 14.68
N LEU A 421 -4.85 -24.83 13.81
CA LEU A 421 -5.24 -24.88 12.41
C LEU A 421 -6.54 -25.69 12.21
N LYS A 422 -7.07 -25.66 10.98
CA LYS A 422 -8.17 -26.54 10.54
C LYS A 422 -7.75 -28.02 10.59
N ARG A 423 -8.73 -28.92 10.51
CA ARG A 423 -8.47 -30.38 10.50
C ARG A 423 -7.96 -30.82 9.13
N CYS A 424 -6.88 -31.60 9.08
CA CYS A 424 -6.34 -32.17 7.85
C CYS A 424 -5.99 -33.66 8.01
N LYS A 425 -5.84 -34.38 6.88
CA LYS A 425 -5.41 -35.78 6.87
C LYS A 425 -3.88 -35.90 6.96
N HIS A 426 -3.18 -35.05 6.23
CA HIS A 426 -1.72 -34.95 6.19
C HIS A 426 -1.30 -33.51 6.49
N PHE A 427 -0.22 -33.35 7.25
CA PHE A 427 0.36 -32.05 7.59
C PHE A 427 1.87 -32.20 7.64
N GLU A 428 2.55 -31.40 6.82
CA GLU A 428 4.01 -31.32 6.77
C GLU A 428 4.44 -29.89 7.07
N LEU A 429 5.56 -29.74 7.77
CA LEU A 429 6.10 -28.45 8.20
C LEU A 429 7.58 -28.43 7.83
N GLY A 430 7.92 -27.69 6.77
CA GLY A 430 9.26 -27.64 6.14
C GLY A 430 9.46 -28.77 5.12
N GLY A 431 9.80 -28.41 3.87
CA GLY A 431 9.83 -29.33 2.71
C GLY A 431 11.11 -30.15 2.52
N ASP A 432 12.13 -30.01 3.38
CA ASP A 432 13.37 -30.78 3.29
C ASP A 432 13.58 -31.66 4.53
N LYS A 433 14.00 -32.91 4.29
CA LYS A 433 14.14 -33.97 5.29
C LYS A 433 14.92 -33.48 6.53
N LYS A 434 14.27 -33.52 7.69
CA LYS A 434 14.81 -33.17 9.01
C LYS A 434 16.18 -33.80 9.30
N THR A 435 17.17 -32.96 9.58
CA THR A 435 18.27 -33.28 10.50
C THR A 435 17.78 -33.12 11.95
N LYS A 436 18.03 -34.12 12.80
CA LYS A 436 17.63 -34.08 14.22
C LYS A 436 18.27 -32.87 14.92
N GLY A 437 17.44 -31.93 15.40
CA GLY A 437 17.88 -30.81 16.24
C GLY A 437 17.88 -29.43 15.56
N ALA A 438 17.69 -29.35 14.25
CA ALA A 438 17.60 -28.07 13.55
C ALA A 438 16.23 -27.39 13.83
N ALA A 439 16.27 -26.11 14.22
CA ALA A 439 15.10 -25.25 14.18
C ALA A 439 14.96 -24.72 12.75
N LEU A 440 13.75 -24.76 12.18
CA LEU A 440 13.46 -24.06 10.93
C LEU A 440 13.46 -22.56 11.23
N SER A 441 14.34 -21.82 10.56
CA SER A 441 14.28 -20.37 10.45
C SER A 441 13.50 -20.06 9.17
N PHE A 442 12.42 -19.31 9.30
CA PHE A 442 11.72 -18.70 8.17
C PHE A 442 12.07 -17.21 8.18
#